data_AF-A0A0P9LRI4-F1
#
_entry.id   AF-A0A0P9LRI4-F1
#
_cell.length_a   1.000
_cell.length_b   1.000
_cell.length_c   1.000
_cell.angle_alpha   90.00
_cell.angle_beta   90.00
_cell.angle_gamma   90.00
#
_symmetry.space_group_name_H-M   'P 1'
#
loop_
_entity.id
_entity.type
_entity.pdbx_description
1 polymer ?
#
loop_
_entity_poly.entity_id
_entity_poly.type
_entity_poly.pdbx_seq_one_letter_code
_entity_poly.pdbx_strand_id
1 'polypeptide(L)' 'YIFGPEDGSLDQEIRDWCEDVVYIPTEGCMNLAATVNVVLYDRMAKGINTRSGPQFGREKVGPASD' A
#
# COMPACT_ATOMS: atom_id res chain seq x y z
N TYR A 1 -4.00 4.22 -3.12
CA TYR A 1 -2.81 4.90 -2.59
C TYR A 1 -2.82 6.32 -3.11
N ILE A 2 -2.68 7.30 -2.22
CA ILE A 2 -2.52 8.70 -2.56
C ILE A 2 -1.05 9.05 -2.30
N PHE A 3 -0.38 9.63 -3.28
CA PHE A 3 1.00 10.09 -3.16
C PHE A 3 1.04 11.61 -3.34
N GLY A 4 1.85 12.28 -2.52
CA GLY A 4 2.03 13.73 -2.59
C GLY A 4 2.92 14.18 -3.75
N PRO A 5 3.00 15.50 -3.96
CA PRO A 5 3.94 16.08 -4.92
C PRO A 5 5.39 15.85 -4.50
N GLU A 6 6.32 15.88 -5.46
CA GLU A 6 7.75 15.64 -5.21
C GLU A 6 8.42 16.79 -4.44
N ASP A 7 7.90 18.00 -4.60
CA ASP A 7 8.38 19.25 -4.02
C ASP A 7 7.53 19.74 -2.84
N GLY A 8 6.77 18.85 -2.21
CA GLY A 8 5.89 19.22 -1.10
C GLY A 8 5.34 18.04 -0.32
N SER A 9 4.29 18.31 0.44
CA SER A 9 3.56 17.29 1.19
C SER A 9 2.09 17.31 0.80
N LEU A 10 1.38 16.21 1.05
CA LEU A 10 -0.08 16.23 0.97
C LEU A 10 -0.64 17.16 2.04
N ASP A 11 -1.57 18.02 1.64
CA ASP A 11 -2.30 18.88 2.55
C ASP A 11 -3.02 18.05 3.62
N GLN A 12 -3.12 18.63 4.83
CA GLN A 12 -3.75 17.96 5.97
C GLN A 12 -5.19 17.54 5.65
N GLU A 13 -5.93 18.40 4.94
CA GLU A 13 -7.30 18.11 4.51
C GLU A 13 -7.40 16.85 3.64
N ILE A 14 -6.40 16.54 2.81
CA ILE A 14 -6.39 15.29 2.02
C ILE A 14 -6.04 14.09 2.92
N ARG A 15 -5.08 14.28 3.82
CA ARG A 15 -4.61 13.23 4.74
C ARG A 15 -5.71 12.78 5.70
N ASP A 16 -6.57 13.70 6.13
CA ASP A 16 -7.67 13.42 7.06
C ASP A 16 -8.74 12.48 6.45
N TRP A 17 -8.77 12.32 5.13
CA TRP A 17 -9.66 11.37 4.44
C TRP A 17 -9.07 9.97 4.32
N CYS A 18 -7.78 9.79 4.60
CA CYS A 18 -7.11 8.50 4.48
C CYS A 18 -7.36 7.64 5.72
N GLU A 19 -7.74 6.37 5.50
CA GLU A 19 -7.88 5.38 6.59
C GLU A 19 -6.54 5.10 7.28
N ASP A 20 -5.47 5.00 6.49
CA ASP A 20 -4.10 4.80 6.98
C ASP A 20 -3.13 5.81 6.36
N VAL A 21 -2.16 6.24 7.16
CA VAL A 21 -1.00 7.02 6.70
C VAL A 21 0.26 6.19 6.93
N VAL A 22 0.94 5.82 5.84
CA VAL A 22 2.10 4.90 5.85
C VAL A 22 3.38 5.67 5.52
N TYR A 23 4.45 5.41 6.28
CA TYR A 23 5.77 6.01 6.08
C TYR A 23 6.80 4.94 5.69
N ILE A 24 7.68 5.27 4.73
CA ILE A 24 8.84 4.44 4.40
C ILE A 24 10.00 4.87 5.33
N PRO A 25 10.66 3.95 6.05
CA PRO A 25 11.70 4.30 7.01
C PRO A 25 13.03 4.61 6.29
N THR A 26 13.16 5.84 5.82
CA THR A 26 14.39 6.36 5.22
C THR A 26 14.85 7.63 5.93
N GLU A 27 16.16 7.90 5.83
CA GLU A 27 16.70 9.21 6.19
C GLU A 27 16.41 10.20 5.05
N GLY A 28 15.47 11.11 5.28
CA GLY A 28 15.04 12.11 4.30
C GLY A 28 14.01 11.61 3.29
N CYS A 29 13.67 12.49 2.34
CA CYS A 29 12.67 12.22 1.31
C CYS A 29 13.21 11.32 0.20
N MET A 30 12.35 10.45 -0.31
CA MET A 30 12.62 9.66 -1.51
C MET A 30 12.04 10.36 -2.74
N ASN A 31 12.65 10.14 -3.90
CA ASN A 31 12.01 10.46 -5.19
C ASN A 31 10.62 9.80 -5.27
N LEU A 32 9.66 10.52 -5.85
CA LEU A 32 8.26 10.10 -5.88
C LEU A 32 8.06 8.74 -6.58
N ALA A 33 8.73 8.50 -7.71
CA ALA A 33 8.62 7.24 -8.43
C ALA A 33 9.23 6.07 -7.64
N ALA A 34 10.34 6.30 -6.94
CA ALA A 34 10.93 5.31 -6.04
C ALA A 34 9.98 4.95 -4.88
N THR A 35 9.34 5.94 -4.27
CA THR A 35 8.32 5.75 -3.23
C THR A 35 7.15 4.89 -3.72
N VAL A 36 6.60 5.22 -4.89
CA VAL A 36 5.51 4.45 -5.49
C VAL A 36 5.93 3.00 -5.74
N ASN A 37 7.13 2.79 -6.29
CA ASN A 37 7.63 1.46 -6.59
C ASN A 37 7.78 0.60 -5.33
N VAL A 38 8.36 1.14 -4.25
CA VAL A 38 8.52 0.41 -2.98
C VAL A 38 7.16 -0.01 -2.41
N VAL A 39 6.18 0.89 -2.37
CA VAL A 39 4.85 0.60 -1.80
C VAL A 39 4.13 -0.48 -2.61
N LEU A 40 4.15 -0.36 -3.95
CA LEU A 40 3.47 -1.33 -4.81
C LEU A 40 4.18 -2.70 -4.80
N TYR A 41 5.51 -2.70 -4.72
CA TYR A 41 6.29 -3.93 -4.60
C TYR A 41 6.03 -4.63 -3.27
N ASP A 42 6.02 -3.92 -2.14
CA ASP A 42 5.70 -4.49 -0.82
C ASP A 42 4.30 -5.11 -0.81
N ARG A 43 3.31 -4.41 -1.39
CA ARG A 43 1.95 -4.96 -1.56
C ARG A 43 1.95 -6.26 -2.38
N MET A 44 2.65 -6.26 -3.51
CA MET A 44 2.76 -7.43 -4.39
C MET A 44 3.43 -8.60 -3.66
N ALA A 45 4.55 -8.35 -2.97
CA ALA A 45 5.31 -9.35 -2.22
C ALA A 45 4.51 -9.97 -1.07
N LYS A 46 3.69 -9.16 -0.38
CA LYS A 46 2.76 -9.65 0.66
C LYS A 46 1.57 -10.42 0.09
N GLY A 47 1.37 -10.44 -1.23
CA GLY A 47 0.30 -11.19 -1.87
C GLY A 47 -1.10 -10.62 -1.61
N ILE A 48 -1.18 -9.35 -1.22
CA ILE A 48 -2.44 -8.69 -0.87
C ILE A 48 -3.14 -8.30 -2.19
N ASN A 49 -4.09 -9.13 -2.62
CA ASN A 49 -4.97 -8.88 -3.76
C ASN A 49 -4.29 -8.73 -5.13
N THR A 50 -3.38 -9.64 -5.49
CA THR A 50 -2.99 -9.83 -6.89
C THR A 50 -3.73 -11.05 -7.47
N ARG A 51 -4.14 -11.01 -8.74
CA ARG A 51 -4.72 -12.17 -9.45
C ARG A 51 -3.72 -13.32 -9.71
N SER A 52 -2.65 -13.37 -8.92
CA SER A 52 -1.48 -14.22 -9.09
C SER A 52 -0.62 -14.30 -7.82
N GLY A 53 -1.02 -13.63 -6.73
CA GLY A 53 -0.26 -13.64 -5.48
C GLY A 53 -0.35 -14.99 -4.76
N PRO A 54 0.46 -15.22 -3.72
CA PRO A 54 0.41 -16.42 -2.91
C PRO A 54 -0.99 -16.80 -2.38
N GLN A 55 -1.90 -15.83 -2.28
CA GLN A 55 -3.27 -16.03 -1.80
C GLN A 55 -4.30 -16.15 -2.95
N PHE A 56 -3.91 -15.94 -4.20
CA PHE A 56 -4.80 -16.07 -5.35
C PHE A 56 -5.19 -17.53 -5.57
N GLY A 57 -6.49 -17.81 -5.59
CA GLY A 57 -7.03 -19.17 -5.71
C GLY A 57 -7.12 -19.95 -4.39
N ARG A 58 -6.73 -19.37 -3.25
CA ARG A 58 -7.08 -19.95 -1.94
C ARG A 58 -8.52 -19.59 -1.60
N GLU A 59 -9.43 -20.50 -1.94
CA GLU A 59 -10.80 -20.48 -1.40
C GLU A 59 -10.72 -20.39 0.13
N LYS A 60 -11.43 -19.43 0.73
CA LYS A 60 -11.61 -19.42 2.18
C LYS A 60 -12.48 -20.62 2.53
N VAL A 61 -11.86 -21.74 2.89
CA VAL A 61 -12.54 -22.76 3.69
C VAL A 61 -12.84 -22.10 5.04
N GLY A 62 -14.02 -21.48 5.13
CA GLY A 62 -14.61 -21.11 6.40
C GLY A 62 -14.93 -22.37 7.20
N PRO A 63 -14.90 -22.31 8.54
CA PRO A 63 -15.36 -23.43 9.33
C PRO A 63 -16.83 -23.69 8.98
N ALA A 64 -17.17 -24.97 8.81
CA ALA A 64 -18.52 -25.42 8.49
C ALA A 64 -19.58 -24.64 9.30
N SER A 65 -20.56 -24.09 8.59
CA SER A 65 -21.82 -23.66 9.19
C SER A 65 -22.88 -24.66 8.72
N ASP A 66 -23.36 -25.42 9.70
CA ASP A 66 -24.48 -26.38 9.75
C ASP A 66 -24.36 -27.73 9.01
#